data_AF-A0A1Y0HA06-F1
#
_entry.id   AF-A0A1Y0HA06-F1
#
_cell.length_a   1.000
_cell.length_b   1.000
_cell.length_c   1.000
_cell.angle_alpha   90.00
_cell.angle_beta   90.00
_cell.angle_gamma   90.00
#
_symmetry.space_group_name_H-M   'P 1'
#
loop_
_entity.id
_entity.type
_entity.pdbx_description
1 polymer ?
#
loop_
_entity_poly.entity_id
_entity_poly.type
_entity_poly.pdbx_seq_one_letter_code
_entity_poly.pdbx_strand_id
1 'polypeptide(L)'
;MNYQEWLNAIDKLFQESGAKFTCTQIEEELLRTAHQQGVSPDDFVGRGKHLTQEGSLVGPLVPISMAQAKFLVRILGLVGVILILLGLVYFVFGAYKLIVSYDDITTFASGANDGYAETYRKDVLWFTYSLFVDDMLKAVGAAGLGFISKATAGILRATYQVPRT
;
A
#
# COMPACT_ATOMS: atom_id res chain seq x y z
N MET A 1 -6.20 -13.10 47.30
CA MET A 1 -5.03 -12.30 46.89
C MET A 1 -5.49 -11.21 45.95
N ASN A 2 -5.14 -9.96 46.22
CA ASN A 2 -5.51 -8.83 45.36
C ASN A 2 -4.77 -8.93 44.01
N TYR A 3 -5.30 -8.30 42.94
CA TYR A 3 -4.69 -8.32 41.61
C TYR A 3 -3.26 -7.79 41.62
N GLN A 4 -2.98 -6.72 42.37
CA GLN A 4 -1.63 -6.17 42.49
C GLN A 4 -0.65 -7.12 43.18
N GLU A 5 -1.11 -7.85 44.21
CA GLU A 5 -0.29 -8.86 44.90
C GLU A 5 -0.01 -10.05 43.98
N TRP A 6 -1.00 -10.41 43.15
CA TRP A 6 -0.89 -11.46 42.14
C TRP A 6 0.13 -11.11 41.05
N LEU A 7 0.10 -9.89 40.52
CA LEU A 7 1.07 -9.40 39.54
C LEU A 7 2.50 -9.37 40.11
N ASN A 8 2.66 -8.86 41.33
CA ASN A 8 3.97 -8.82 42.00
C ASN A 8 4.55 -10.23 42.22
N ALA A 9 3.70 -11.23 42.51
CA ALA A 9 4.12 -12.61 42.65
C ALA A 9 4.59 -13.20 41.30
N ILE A 10 3.89 -12.90 40.21
CA ILE A 10 4.29 -13.32 38.86
C ILE A 10 5.63 -12.69 38.45
N ASP A 11 5.81 -11.39 38.68
CA ASP A 11 7.08 -10.71 38.37
C ASP A 11 8.26 -11.32 39.14
N LYS A 12 8.05 -11.67 40.40
CA LYS A 12 9.06 -12.35 41.21
C LYS A 12 9.40 -13.73 40.64
N LEU A 13 8.40 -14.51 40.24
CA LEU A 13 8.59 -15.83 39.62
C LEU A 13 9.28 -15.75 38.25
N PHE A 14 9.01 -14.71 37.47
CA PHE A 14 9.74 -14.44 36.21
C PHE A 14 11.21 -14.10 36.48
N GLN A 15 11.50 -13.28 37.49
CA GLN A 15 12.88 -12.99 37.89
C GLN A 15 13.62 -14.24 38.39
N GLU A 16 12.97 -15.06 39.23
CA GLU A 16 13.55 -16.31 39.75
C GLU A 16 13.79 -17.36 38.66
N SER A 17 12.97 -17.36 37.60
CA SER A 17 13.14 -18.25 36.43
C SER A 17 14.11 -17.71 35.37
N GLY A 18 14.69 -16.52 35.56
CA GLY A 18 15.65 -15.91 34.63
C GLY A 18 15.01 -15.27 33.39
N ALA A 19 13.70 -15.03 33.40
CA ALA A 19 13.01 -14.31 32.34
C ALA A 19 13.46 -12.83 32.32
N LYS A 20 13.67 -12.28 31.12
CA LYS A 20 14.06 -10.87 30.92
C LYS A 20 12.85 -9.93 30.78
N PHE A 21 11.65 -10.42 31.08
CA PHE A 21 10.39 -9.70 30.91
C PHE A 21 9.58 -9.67 32.21
N THR A 22 8.71 -8.67 32.33
CA THR A 22 7.82 -8.40 33.46
C THR A 22 6.36 -8.42 33.00
N CYS A 23 5.41 -8.45 33.93
CA CYS A 23 3.97 -8.36 33.68
C CYS A 23 3.58 -7.16 32.81
N THR A 24 4.36 -6.07 32.86
CA THR A 24 4.15 -4.89 32.03
C THR A 24 4.38 -5.12 30.52
N GLN A 25 5.03 -6.22 30.14
CA GLN A 25 5.27 -6.61 28.75
C GLN A 25 4.27 -7.67 28.25
N ILE A 26 3.34 -8.11 29.12
CA ILE A 26 2.28 -9.05 28.79
C ILE A 26 0.99 -8.26 28.54
N GLU A 27 0.15 -8.72 27.62
CA GLU A 27 -1.15 -8.11 27.35
C GLU A 27 -1.99 -8.02 28.65
N GLU A 28 -2.43 -6.81 28.98
CA GLU A 28 -3.17 -6.51 30.21
C GLU A 28 -4.48 -7.31 30.30
N GLU A 29 -5.13 -7.56 29.17
CA GLU A 29 -6.36 -8.36 29.09
C GLU A 29 -6.12 -9.82 29.50
N LEU A 30 -5.01 -10.41 29.07
CA LEU A 30 -4.63 -11.79 29.43
C LEU A 30 -4.39 -11.93 30.93
N LEU A 31 -3.68 -10.99 31.54
CA LEU A 31 -3.40 -10.97 32.98
C LEU A 31 -4.68 -10.82 33.80
N ARG A 32 -5.58 -9.93 33.36
CA ARG A 32 -6.85 -9.68 34.04
C ARG A 32 -7.78 -10.87 33.96
N THR A 33 -7.90 -11.50 32.79
CA THR A 33 -8.71 -12.71 32.60
C THR A 33 -8.17 -13.87 33.43
N ALA A 34 -6.85 -14.08 33.46
CA ALA A 34 -6.25 -15.14 34.27
C ALA A 34 -6.48 -14.95 35.77
N HIS A 35 -6.38 -13.71 36.26
CA HIS A 35 -6.68 -13.39 37.66
C HIS A 35 -8.16 -13.60 38.00
N GLN A 36 -9.07 -13.17 37.12
CA GLN A 36 -10.52 -13.38 37.29
C GLN A 36 -10.92 -14.86 37.25
N GLN A 37 -10.19 -15.67 36.48
CA GLN A 37 -10.36 -17.12 36.45
C GLN A 37 -9.74 -17.84 37.68
N GLY A 38 -9.12 -17.09 38.59
CA GLY A 38 -8.52 -17.64 39.81
C GLY A 38 -7.26 -18.46 39.57
N VAL A 39 -6.57 -18.25 38.44
CA VAL A 39 -5.32 -18.95 38.12
C VAL A 39 -4.24 -18.53 39.13
N SER A 40 -3.49 -19.49 39.68
CA SER A 40 -2.40 -19.17 40.60
C SER A 40 -1.19 -18.55 39.84
N PRO A 41 -0.38 -17.70 40.48
CA PRO A 41 0.84 -17.15 39.86
C PRO A 41 1.79 -18.24 39.32
N ASP A 42 1.97 -19.32 40.07
CA ASP A 42 2.83 -20.46 39.68
C ASP A 42 2.29 -21.18 38.45
N ASP A 43 0.97 -21.40 38.38
CA ASP A 43 0.32 -22.00 37.20
C ASP A 43 0.39 -21.08 35.99
N PHE A 44 0.25 -19.77 36.18
CA PHE A 44 0.34 -18.78 35.11
C PHE A 44 1.75 -18.76 34.50
N VAL A 45 2.79 -18.69 35.33
CA VAL A 45 4.19 -18.74 34.89
C VAL A 45 4.56 -20.11 34.31
N GLY A 46 4.04 -21.19 34.89
CA GLY A 46 4.22 -22.56 34.41
C GLY A 46 3.64 -22.76 33.00
N ARG A 47 2.44 -22.21 32.73
CA ARG A 47 1.85 -22.12 31.38
C ARG A 47 2.62 -21.14 30.48
N GLY A 48 3.24 -20.13 31.07
CA GLY A 48 4.11 -19.16 30.41
C GLY A 48 5.48 -19.71 29.96
N LYS A 49 5.82 -20.97 30.26
CA LYS A 49 7.00 -21.64 29.64
C LYS A 49 6.96 -21.66 28.11
N HIS A 50 5.77 -21.51 27.53
CA HIS A 50 5.57 -21.35 26.08
C HIS A 50 5.79 -19.91 25.61
N LEU A 51 5.58 -18.91 26.47
CA LEU A 51 5.83 -17.47 26.19
C LEU A 51 7.32 -17.12 26.28
N THR A 52 8.11 -17.90 27.03
CA THR A 52 9.57 -17.72 27.13
C THR A 52 10.31 -18.12 25.86
N GLN A 53 9.65 -18.77 24.89
CA GLN A 53 10.30 -19.31 23.70
C GLN A 53 10.33 -18.38 22.49
N GLU A 54 9.62 -17.25 22.48
CA GLU A 54 9.55 -16.38 21.30
C GLU A 54 9.76 -14.91 21.65
N GLY A 55 10.99 -14.59 22.03
CA GLY A 55 11.52 -13.23 21.97
C GLY A 55 11.77 -12.81 20.51
N SER A 56 10.72 -12.69 19.70
CA SER A 56 10.72 -11.87 18.48
C SER A 56 9.28 -11.48 18.15
N LEU A 57 8.77 -10.44 18.82
CA LEU A 57 7.53 -9.74 18.46
C LEU A 57 7.58 -9.01 17.10
N VAL A 58 8.62 -9.27 16.31
CA VAL A 58 8.56 -9.16 14.85
C VAL A 58 8.60 -10.58 14.33
N GLY A 59 7.43 -11.22 14.23
CA GLY A 59 7.33 -12.43 13.43
C GLY A 59 7.87 -12.09 12.03
N PRO A 60 8.80 -12.87 11.45
CA PRO A 60 9.17 -12.64 10.06
C PRO A 60 7.85 -12.67 9.27
N LEU A 61 7.59 -11.63 8.46
CA LEU A 61 6.51 -11.68 7.47
C LEU A 61 6.57 -13.07 6.87
N VAL A 62 5.48 -13.85 7.01
CA VAL A 62 5.42 -15.24 6.57
C VAL A 62 6.13 -15.31 5.23
N PRO A 63 7.28 -16.00 5.13
CA PRO A 63 8.11 -15.91 3.95
C PRO A 63 7.26 -16.40 2.79
N ILE A 64 6.89 -15.45 1.92
CA ILE A 64 6.16 -15.72 0.69
C ILE A 64 6.97 -16.81 -0.02
N SER A 65 6.33 -17.93 -0.33
CA SER A 65 7.05 -19.04 -0.95
C SER A 65 7.71 -18.56 -2.25
N MET A 66 8.85 -19.15 -2.62
CA MET A 66 9.57 -18.79 -3.86
C MET A 66 8.65 -18.85 -5.10
N ALA A 67 7.68 -19.77 -5.09
CA ALA A 67 6.67 -19.88 -6.15
C ALA A 67 5.68 -18.70 -6.16
N GLN A 68 5.18 -18.29 -4.99
CA GLN A 68 4.32 -17.11 -4.85
C GLN A 68 5.06 -15.82 -5.20
N ALA A 69 6.33 -15.68 -4.81
CA ALA A 69 7.16 -14.53 -5.17
C ALA A 69 7.39 -14.46 -6.70
N LYS A 70 7.68 -15.58 -7.36
CA LYS A 70 7.80 -15.66 -8.82
C LYS A 70 6.50 -15.27 -9.53
N PHE A 71 5.37 -15.78 -9.07
CA PHE A 71 4.06 -15.45 -9.60
C PHE A 71 3.77 -13.95 -9.45
N LEU A 72 3.98 -13.40 -8.25
CA LEU A 72 3.74 -12.00 -7.94
C LEU A 72 4.63 -11.06 -8.77
N VAL A 73 5.92 -11.36 -8.92
CA VAL A 73 6.84 -10.61 -9.79
C VAL A 73 6.37 -10.61 -11.25
N ARG A 74 5.85 -11.75 -11.74
CA ARG A 74 5.37 -11.87 -13.13
C ARG A 74 4.09 -11.07 -13.35
N ILE A 75 3.13 -11.14 -12.42
CA ILE A 75 1.87 -10.40 -12.49
C ILE A 75 2.12 -8.89 -12.34
N LEU A 76 2.86 -8.45 -11.32
CA LEU A 76 3.21 -7.03 -11.16
C LEU A 76 3.99 -6.49 -12.35
N GLY A 77 4.91 -7.29 -12.92
CA GLY A 77 5.62 -6.93 -14.15
C GLY A 77 4.69 -6.70 -15.33
N LEU A 78 3.75 -7.62 -15.58
CA LEU A 78 2.78 -7.51 -16.67
C LEU A 78 1.80 -6.36 -16.46
N VAL A 79 1.20 -6.27 -15.27
CA VAL A 79 0.27 -5.19 -14.89
C VAL A 79 0.97 -3.84 -14.99
N GLY A 80 2.22 -3.74 -14.54
CA GLY A 80 3.02 -2.53 -14.65
C GLY A 80 3.20 -2.07 -16.10
N VAL A 81 3.51 -2.99 -17.02
CA VAL A 81 3.63 -2.68 -18.45
C VAL A 81 2.29 -2.27 -19.06
N ILE A 82 1.21 -2.99 -18.75
CA ILE A 82 -0.13 -2.68 -19.26
C ILE A 82 -0.56 -1.28 -18.82
N LEU A 83 -0.33 -0.92 -17.55
CA LEU A 83 -0.68 0.40 -17.02
C LEU A 83 0.15 1.53 -17.64
N ILE A 84 1.44 1.29 -17.92
CA ILE A 84 2.28 2.26 -18.65
C ILE A 84 1.75 2.47 -20.08
N LEU A 85 1.41 1.38 -20.78
CA LEU A 85 0.83 1.46 -22.13
C LEU A 85 -0.53 2.15 -22.12
N LEU A 86 -1.37 1.86 -21.13
CA LEU A 86 -2.65 2.54 -20.96
C LEU A 86 -2.45 4.05 -20.71
N GLY A 87 -1.46 4.41 -19.90
CA GLY A 87 -1.05 5.80 -19.70
C GLY A 87 -0.62 6.48 -21.00
N LEU A 88 0.16 5.78 -21.84
CA LEU A 88 0.55 6.27 -23.16
C LEU A 88 -0.67 6.48 -24.08
N VAL A 89 -1.64 5.56 -24.07
CA VAL A 89 -2.87 5.69 -24.85
C VAL A 89 -3.63 6.95 -24.43
N TYR A 90 -3.88 7.15 -23.14
CA TYR A 90 -4.54 8.38 -22.66
C TYR A 90 -3.76 9.65 -23.02
N PHE A 91 -2.44 9.60 -22.97
CA PHE A 91 -1.59 10.72 -23.37
C PHE A 91 -1.77 11.05 -24.86
N VAL A 92 -1.74 10.06 -25.75
CA VAL A 92 -1.93 10.25 -27.19
C VAL A 92 -3.34 10.77 -27.49
N PHE A 93 -4.37 10.21 -26.84
CA PHE A 93 -5.75 10.67 -27.03
C PHE A 93 -5.96 12.11 -26.55
N GLY A 94 -5.39 12.49 -25.41
CA GLY A 94 -5.45 13.87 -24.93
C GLY A 94 -4.75 14.83 -25.89
N ALA A 95 -3.52 14.51 -26.31
CA ALA A 95 -2.76 15.32 -27.26
C ALA A 95 -3.50 15.48 -28.60
N TYR A 96 -4.10 14.41 -29.11
CA TYR A 96 -4.91 14.44 -30.33
C TYR A 96 -6.09 15.40 -30.22
N LYS A 97 -6.87 15.35 -29.13
CA LYS A 97 -8.00 16.26 -28.91
C LYS A 97 -7.57 17.73 -28.89
N LEU A 98 -6.42 18.02 -28.28
CA LEU A 98 -5.87 19.37 -28.22
C LEU A 98 -5.48 19.87 -29.63
N ILE A 99 -4.87 19.01 -30.45
CA ILE A 99 -4.51 19.35 -31.85
C ILE A 99 -5.75 19.58 -32.72
N VAL A 100 -6.73 18.67 -32.70
CA VAL A 100 -7.95 18.78 -33.53
C VAL A 100 -8.75 20.02 -33.15
N SER A 101 -8.93 20.27 -31.85
CA SER A 101 -9.66 21.48 -31.42
C SER A 101 -8.96 22.77 -31.84
N TYR A 102 -7.63 22.80 -31.81
CA TYR A 102 -6.88 23.96 -32.29
C TYR A 102 -7.12 24.22 -33.79
N ASP A 103 -7.12 23.17 -34.60
CA ASP A 103 -7.39 23.25 -36.04
C ASP A 103 -8.83 23.75 -36.34
N ASP A 104 -9.83 23.16 -35.67
CA ASP A 104 -11.23 23.58 -35.78
C ASP A 104 -11.43 25.05 -35.38
N ILE A 105 -10.79 25.47 -34.30
CA ILE A 105 -10.87 26.84 -33.77
C ILE A 105 -10.20 27.86 -34.70
N THR A 106 -9.04 27.52 -35.29
CA THR A 106 -8.35 28.41 -36.23
C THR A 106 -9.11 28.54 -37.55
N THR A 107 -9.66 27.43 -38.04
CA THR A 107 -10.49 27.39 -39.26
C THR A 107 -11.76 28.22 -39.08
N PHE A 108 -12.48 28.06 -37.96
CA PHE A 108 -13.70 28.81 -37.68
C PHE A 108 -13.43 30.32 -37.47
N ALA A 109 -12.33 30.67 -36.81
CA ALA A 109 -11.93 32.07 -36.58
C ALA A 109 -11.56 32.81 -37.88
N SER A 110 -11.07 32.10 -38.89
CA SER A 110 -10.75 32.69 -40.20
C SER A 110 -11.99 33.00 -41.06
N GLY A 111 -13.16 32.43 -40.73
CA GLY A 111 -14.39 32.56 -41.51
C GLY A 111 -15.51 33.38 -40.87
N ALA A 112 -15.38 33.79 -39.60
CA ALA A 112 -16.46 34.43 -38.85
C ALA A 112 -16.14 35.88 -38.45
N ASN A 113 -16.98 36.83 -38.87
CA ASN A 113 -16.96 38.22 -38.41
C ASN A 113 -17.72 38.38 -37.07
N ASP A 114 -17.17 39.23 -36.20
CA ASP A 114 -17.75 39.88 -35.03
C ASP A 114 -18.30 39.03 -33.86
N GLY A 115 -17.66 39.15 -32.70
CA GLY A 115 -18.20 38.91 -31.34
C GLY A 115 -18.62 37.48 -30.96
N TYR A 116 -19.55 36.89 -31.71
CA TYR A 116 -20.05 35.53 -31.50
C TYR A 116 -18.97 34.45 -31.72
N ALA A 117 -18.06 34.71 -32.66
CA ALA A 117 -16.90 33.84 -32.90
C ALA A 117 -15.94 33.82 -31.71
N GLU A 118 -15.83 34.91 -30.95
CA GLU A 118 -14.90 35.02 -29.83
C GLU A 118 -15.40 34.28 -28.58
N THR A 119 -16.69 34.40 -28.25
CA THR A 119 -17.30 33.67 -27.13
C THR A 119 -17.33 32.16 -27.42
N TYR A 120 -17.75 31.77 -28.62
CA TYR A 120 -17.75 30.37 -29.06
C TYR A 120 -16.33 29.76 -29.01
N ARG A 121 -15.32 30.52 -29.44
CA ARG A 121 -13.91 30.11 -29.36
C ARG A 121 -13.45 29.86 -27.93
N LYS A 122 -13.84 30.72 -26.97
CA LYS A 122 -13.47 30.56 -25.56
C LYS A 122 -14.13 29.33 -24.93
N ASP A 123 -15.41 29.10 -25.19
CA ASP A 123 -16.15 27.96 -24.61
C ASP A 123 -15.65 26.62 -25.17
N VAL A 124 -15.39 26.54 -26.48
CA VAL A 124 -14.82 25.33 -27.12
C VAL A 124 -13.39 25.08 -26.65
N LEU A 125 -12.54 26.11 -26.59
CA LEU A 125 -11.18 25.98 -26.04
C LEU A 125 -11.22 25.49 -24.60
N TRP A 126 -12.10 26.06 -23.78
CA TRP A 126 -12.20 25.68 -22.37
C TRP A 126 -12.69 24.24 -22.19
N PHE A 127 -13.73 23.85 -22.93
CA PHE A 127 -14.24 22.49 -22.92
C PHE A 127 -13.17 21.49 -23.37
N THR A 128 -12.47 21.73 -24.48
CA THR A 128 -11.42 20.81 -24.94
C THR A 128 -10.21 20.79 -24.01
N TYR A 129 -9.83 21.94 -23.43
CA TYR A 129 -8.77 21.99 -22.43
C TYR A 129 -9.14 21.17 -21.18
N SER A 130 -10.39 21.24 -20.72
CA SER A 130 -10.85 20.43 -19.58
C SER A 130 -10.78 18.92 -19.87
N LEU A 131 -11.15 18.50 -21.09
CA LEU A 131 -11.06 17.10 -21.52
C LEU A 131 -9.60 16.64 -21.65
N PHE A 132 -8.73 17.52 -22.14
CA PHE A 132 -7.29 17.27 -22.20
C PHE A 132 -6.71 17.06 -20.79
N VAL A 133 -7.02 17.94 -19.84
CA VAL A 133 -6.54 17.84 -18.46
C VAL A 133 -7.01 16.53 -17.81
N ASP A 134 -8.28 16.15 -18.00
CA ASP A 134 -8.81 14.88 -17.50
C ASP A 134 -8.08 13.66 -18.11
N ASP A 135 -7.84 13.64 -19.42
CA ASP A 135 -7.08 12.59 -20.09
C ASP A 135 -5.60 12.56 -19.63
N MET A 136 -4.98 13.72 -19.39
CA MET A 136 -3.62 13.80 -18.84
C MET A 136 -3.55 13.28 -17.40
N LEU A 137 -4.53 13.58 -16.55
CA LEU A 137 -4.59 13.06 -15.19
C LEU A 137 -4.73 11.53 -15.19
N LYS A 138 -5.55 10.98 -16.07
CA LYS A 138 -5.66 9.52 -16.29
C LYS A 138 -4.35 8.93 -16.80
N ALA A 139 -3.67 9.60 -17.73
CA ALA A 139 -2.39 9.18 -18.25
C ALA A 139 -1.32 9.10 -17.15
N VAL A 140 -1.19 10.16 -16.36
CA VAL A 140 -0.24 10.25 -15.23
C VAL A 140 -0.58 9.23 -14.15
N GLY A 141 -1.85 9.07 -13.80
CA GLY A 141 -2.30 8.09 -12.81
C GLY A 141 -1.98 6.65 -13.23
N ALA A 142 -2.32 6.28 -14.47
CA ALA A 142 -2.05 4.96 -15.01
C ALA A 142 -0.54 4.69 -15.12
N ALA A 143 0.23 5.63 -15.68
CA ALA A 143 1.67 5.49 -15.80
C ALA A 143 2.36 5.40 -14.43
N GLY A 144 1.96 6.24 -13.48
CA GLY A 144 2.48 6.25 -12.11
C GLY A 144 2.27 4.91 -11.39
N LEU A 145 1.06 4.38 -11.42
CA LEU A 145 0.76 3.04 -10.89
C LEU A 145 1.56 1.94 -11.61
N GLY A 146 1.74 2.08 -12.93
CA GLY A 146 2.54 1.17 -13.72
C GLY A 146 4.02 1.15 -13.30
N PHE A 147 4.62 2.33 -13.08
CA PHE A 147 5.99 2.46 -12.57
C PHE A 147 6.14 1.89 -11.16
N ILE A 148 5.22 2.19 -10.25
CA ILE A 148 5.22 1.65 -8.89
C ILE A 148 5.15 0.13 -8.93
N SER A 149 4.21 -0.44 -9.69
CA SER A 149 4.05 -1.89 -9.83
C SER A 149 5.33 -2.56 -10.37
N LYS A 150 5.96 -1.95 -11.37
CA LYS A 150 7.22 -2.45 -11.95
C LYS A 150 8.41 -2.31 -10.98
N ALA A 151 8.47 -1.23 -10.21
CA ALA A 151 9.48 -1.02 -9.18
C ALA A 151 9.35 -2.06 -8.06
N THR A 152 8.12 -2.31 -7.58
CA THR A 152 7.82 -3.34 -6.59
C THR A 152 8.18 -4.74 -7.10
N ALA A 153 7.90 -5.05 -8.37
CA ALA A 153 8.34 -6.30 -9.00
C ALA A 153 9.88 -6.42 -9.03
N GLY A 154 10.59 -5.31 -9.27
CA GLY A 154 12.05 -5.24 -9.23
C GLY A 154 12.63 -5.50 -7.84
N ILE A 155 12.05 -4.88 -6.81
CA ILE A 155 12.44 -5.08 -5.40
C ILE A 155 12.20 -6.54 -5.02
N LEU A 156 11.01 -7.08 -5.28
CA LEU A 156 10.70 -8.49 -5.00
C LEU A 156 11.66 -9.44 -5.72
N ARG A 157 12.01 -9.14 -6.98
CA ARG A 157 12.99 -9.94 -7.72
C ARG A 157 14.38 -9.93 -7.05
N ALA A 158 14.82 -8.78 -6.56
CA ALA A 158 16.10 -8.63 -5.87
C ALA A 158 16.12 -9.34 -4.51
N THR A 159 15.04 -9.17 -3.73
CA THR A 159 14.91 -9.77 -2.39
C THR A 159 14.82 -11.29 -2.44
N TYR A 160 14.13 -11.85 -3.43
CA TYR A 160 13.92 -13.30 -3.54
C TYR A 160 14.83 -13.97 -4.59
N GLN A 161 15.87 -13.29 -5.09
CA GLN A 161 16.80 -13.81 -6.12
C GLN A 161 16.08 -14.52 -7.29
N VAL A 162 14.95 -13.98 -7.73
CA VAL A 162 14.17 -14.61 -8.81
C VAL A 162 14.95 -14.45 -10.13
N PRO A 163 15.30 -15.54 -10.83
CA PRO A 163 16.07 -15.47 -12.08
C PRO A 163 15.37 -14.61 -13.14
N ARG A 164 16.16 -13.89 -13.95
CA ARG A 164 15.67 -13.27 -15.19
C ARG A 164 15.49 -14.38 -16.22
N THR A 165 14.27 -14.89 -16.37
CA THR A 165 13.87 -15.71 -17.52
C THR A 165 13.53 -14.83 -18.70
#